data_AF-A0A1Y1KUG4-F1
#
_entry.id   AF-A0A1Y1KUG4-F1
#
_cell.length_a   1.000
_cell.length_b   1.000
_cell.length_c   1.000
_cell.angle_alpha   90.00
_cell.angle_beta   90.00
_cell.angle_gamma   90.00
#
_symmetry.space_group_name_H-M   'P 1'
#
loop_
_entity.id
_entity.type
_entity.pdbx_description
1 polymer ?
#
loop_
_entity_poly.entity_id
_entity_poly.type
_entity_poly.pdbx_seq_one_letter_code
_entity_poly.pdbx_strand_id
1 'polypeptide(L)'
;AKSGVDEKSRIVLYAGKQPRDSQQGSPYQVALSVKSYISNTNGLDYKYALNYDPKSTVQAQVAFGQNAQSMTKININAELNKSKSRKQYLQQQDLAHQCSQEMEHGNYQLPACANLTARANLLNKAVIHVQYQNFNKYVENYTHKFFNYLRHYFYYNFEENYVDYSGKGGRNQMNIAVDVEPDFEAANVSVNTEYRDIQLQNIDIARWVKPLLAVHPVFTIQDRYLSYALGLQLIRPSCVVDQTAVSTLDNTVYPINLGNEWTAMLLYVPGYRVNQQYYQNPQNQQYQHQSQQHQQQYQQQYQQQYQHQSQQHQQQYQQQYQQQYQHQS
;
A
#
# COMPACT_ATOMS: atom_id res chain seq x y z
N ALA A 1 -7.68 -4.87 -15.11
CA ALA A 1 -7.80 -6.01 -14.17
C ALA A 1 -6.41 -6.36 -13.67
N LYS A 2 -6.19 -6.41 -12.36
CA LYS A 2 -4.95 -6.91 -11.73
C LYS A 2 -5.32 -8.22 -11.03
N SER A 3 -4.60 -9.29 -11.34
CA SER A 3 -4.72 -10.55 -10.60
C SER A 3 -3.92 -10.43 -9.31
N GLY A 4 -4.37 -11.05 -8.21
CA GLY A 4 -3.58 -11.15 -6.98
C GLY A 4 -2.35 -12.06 -7.12
N VAL A 5 -2.19 -12.71 -8.27
CA VAL A 5 -1.12 -13.68 -8.55
C VAL A 5 -0.24 -13.26 -9.74
N ASP A 6 -0.80 -12.57 -10.75
CA ASP A 6 -0.03 -12.12 -11.92
C ASP A 6 0.49 -10.69 -11.72
N GLU A 7 1.80 -10.56 -11.77
CA GLU A 7 2.54 -9.29 -11.70
C GLU A 7 2.25 -8.40 -12.91
N LYS A 8 1.79 -8.99 -14.02
CA LYS A 8 1.51 -8.29 -15.28
C LYS A 8 0.05 -7.90 -15.37
N SER A 9 -0.20 -6.69 -15.86
CA SER A 9 -1.53 -6.24 -16.25
C SER A 9 -1.50 -5.52 -17.59
N ARG A 10 -2.60 -5.62 -18.35
CA ARG A 10 -2.77 -4.93 -19.63
C ARG A 10 -4.18 -4.36 -19.75
N ILE A 11 -4.26 -3.12 -20.23
CA ILE A 11 -5.50 -2.42 -20.59
C ILE A 11 -5.33 -1.88 -21.99
N VAL A 12 -6.33 -2.08 -22.84
CA VAL A 12 -6.35 -1.52 -24.19
C VAL A 12 -7.73 -0.89 -24.42
N LEU A 13 -7.74 0.35 -24.88
CA LEU A 13 -8.94 1.13 -25.17
C LEU A 13 -8.81 1.73 -26.57
N TYR A 14 -9.89 1.65 -27.34
CA TYR A 14 -10.00 2.27 -28.65
C TYR A 14 -11.34 2.99 -28.72
N ALA A 15 -11.31 4.24 -29.19
CA ALA A 15 -12.49 5.05 -29.43
C ALA A 15 -12.30 5.84 -30.72
N GLY A 16 -13.38 6.02 -31.49
CA GLY A 16 -13.34 6.76 -32.73
C GLY A 16 -14.66 7.45 -33.01
N LYS A 17 -14.58 8.60 -33.65
CA LYS A 17 -15.72 9.33 -34.19
C LYS A 17 -15.56 9.43 -35.70
N GLN A 18 -16.50 8.84 -36.43
CA GLN A 18 -16.64 9.00 -37.86
C GLN A 18 -17.81 9.97 -38.09
N PRO A 19 -17.59 11.16 -38.67
CA PRO A 19 -18.69 12.04 -39.04
C PRO A 19 -19.54 11.39 -40.15
N ARG A 20 -20.86 11.61 -40.10
CA ARG A 20 -21.82 11.06 -41.09
C ARG A 20 -21.64 11.66 -42.48
N ASP A 21 -21.16 12.90 -42.52
CA ASP A 21 -20.87 13.64 -43.74
C ASP A 21 -19.45 14.18 -43.65
N SER A 22 -18.64 13.97 -44.69
CA SER A 22 -17.27 14.45 -44.79
C SER A 22 -17.18 15.98 -44.79
N GLN A 23 -18.31 16.69 -45.01
CA GLN A 23 -18.41 18.14 -44.83
C GLN A 23 -18.63 18.59 -43.37
N GLN A 24 -19.08 17.69 -42.48
CA GLN A 24 -19.38 17.99 -41.06
C GLN A 24 -18.20 17.78 -40.11
N GLY A 25 -17.05 17.30 -40.61
CA GLY A 25 -15.81 17.22 -39.86
C GLY A 25 -14.88 16.11 -40.36
N SER A 26 -13.67 16.06 -39.82
CA SER A 26 -12.71 14.98 -40.06
C SER A 26 -12.92 13.83 -39.07
N PRO A 27 -12.66 12.57 -39.45
CA PRO A 27 -12.64 11.46 -38.52
C PRO A 27 -11.60 11.71 -37.42
N TYR A 28 -11.85 11.18 -36.23
CA TYR A 28 -10.92 11.29 -35.12
C TYR A 28 -10.87 9.98 -34.35
N GLN A 29 -9.66 9.48 -34.09
CA GLN A 29 -9.44 8.21 -33.41
C GLN A 29 -8.52 8.42 -32.20
N VAL A 30 -8.75 7.62 -31.17
CA VAL A 30 -7.95 7.55 -29.95
C VAL A 30 -7.70 6.08 -29.62
N ALA A 31 -6.44 5.74 -29.40
CA ALA A 31 -5.98 4.44 -28.94
C ALA A 31 -5.13 4.62 -27.68
N LEU A 32 -5.39 3.81 -26.66
CA LEU A 32 -4.62 3.74 -25.43
C LEU A 32 -4.28 2.28 -25.15
N SER A 33 -3.00 2.00 -24.91
CA SER A 33 -2.52 0.72 -24.42
C SER A 33 -1.66 0.94 -23.20
N VAL A 34 -2.05 0.39 -22.06
CA VAL A 34 -1.28 0.41 -20.81
C VAL A 34 -0.88 -1.02 -20.48
N LYS A 35 0.40 -1.23 -20.21
CA LYS A 35 0.97 -2.46 -19.65
C LYS A 35 1.64 -2.10 -18.33
N SER A 36 1.45 -2.89 -17.30
CA SER A 36 2.16 -2.73 -16.04
C SER A 36 2.77 -4.05 -15.61
N TYR A 37 3.89 -3.95 -14.92
CA TYR A 37 4.52 -5.02 -14.16
C TYR A 37 4.74 -4.50 -12.75
N ILE A 38 4.08 -5.12 -11.77
CA ILE A 38 4.23 -4.76 -10.36
C ILE A 38 4.68 -6.02 -9.64
N SER A 39 5.92 -6.02 -9.14
CA SER A 39 6.52 -7.18 -8.49
C SER A 39 5.70 -7.63 -7.29
N ASN A 40 5.53 -8.94 -7.15
CA ASN A 40 4.97 -9.54 -5.96
C ASN A 40 6.04 -9.59 -4.88
N THR A 41 5.70 -9.11 -3.68
CA THR A 41 6.56 -9.22 -2.51
C THR A 41 5.97 -10.27 -1.60
N ASN A 42 6.80 -11.00 -0.85
CA ASN A 42 6.24 -11.67 0.31
C ASN A 42 5.71 -10.56 1.25
N GLY A 43 4.45 -10.68 1.66
CA GLY A 43 3.80 -9.70 2.53
C GLY A 43 4.01 -10.00 4.00
N LEU A 44 4.99 -10.85 4.30
CA LEU A 44 5.07 -11.63 5.54
C LEU A 44 6.39 -11.39 6.29
N ASP A 45 7.48 -11.00 5.64
CA ASP A 45 8.74 -10.73 6.34
C ASP A 45 9.13 -9.28 6.13
N TYR A 46 9.19 -8.51 7.22
CA TYR A 46 9.60 -7.11 7.19
C TYR A 46 11.03 -6.94 6.65
N LYS A 47 12.00 -7.72 7.12
CA LYS A 47 13.40 -7.61 6.68
C LYS A 47 13.53 -7.96 5.20
N TYR A 48 12.80 -8.96 4.74
CA TYR A 48 12.69 -9.26 3.32
C TYR A 48 12.07 -8.09 2.56
N ALA A 49 10.86 -7.64 2.95
CA ALA A 49 10.12 -6.59 2.27
C ALA A 49 10.91 -5.27 2.19
N LEU A 50 11.66 -4.93 3.24
CA LEU A 50 12.51 -3.75 3.28
C LEU A 50 13.64 -3.82 2.26
N ASN A 51 14.31 -4.97 2.19
CA ASN A 51 15.50 -5.17 1.36
C ASN A 51 15.20 -5.54 -0.09
N TYR A 52 14.07 -6.20 -0.33
CA TYR A 52 13.57 -6.53 -1.66
C TYR A 52 13.52 -5.26 -2.53
N ASP A 53 13.88 -5.41 -3.80
CA ASP A 53 13.78 -4.36 -4.80
C ASP A 53 12.52 -4.57 -5.66
N PRO A 54 11.39 -3.98 -5.27
CA PRO A 54 10.12 -4.11 -5.98
C PRO A 54 10.10 -3.20 -7.22
N LYS A 55 11.10 -3.31 -8.10
CA LYS A 55 11.17 -2.50 -9.33
C LYS A 55 9.94 -2.80 -10.19
N SER A 56 9.01 -1.86 -10.18
CA SER A 56 7.76 -1.96 -10.92
C SER A 56 7.84 -1.07 -12.16
N THR A 57 7.29 -1.52 -13.27
CA THR A 57 7.31 -0.78 -14.53
C THR A 57 5.91 -0.57 -15.07
N VAL A 58 5.68 0.59 -15.69
CA VAL A 58 4.42 0.92 -16.37
C VAL A 58 4.77 1.47 -17.74
N GLN A 59 4.18 0.90 -18.79
CA GLN A 59 4.32 1.34 -20.16
C GLN A 59 2.95 1.76 -20.67
N ALA A 60 2.78 3.02 -21.05
CA ALA A 60 1.57 3.52 -21.67
C ALA A 60 1.87 4.05 -23.08
N GLN A 61 1.03 3.70 -24.03
CA GLN A 61 1.09 4.19 -25.40
C GLN A 61 -0.24 4.81 -25.74
N VAL A 62 -0.21 6.07 -26.15
CA VAL A 62 -1.38 6.83 -26.56
C VAL A 62 -1.17 7.25 -28.01
N ALA A 63 -2.15 7.02 -28.87
CA ALA A 63 -2.17 7.57 -30.21
C ALA A 63 -3.51 8.25 -30.47
N PHE A 64 -3.49 9.48 -30.98
CA PHE A 64 -4.72 10.18 -31.37
C PHE A 64 -4.53 11.04 -32.61
N GLY A 65 -5.58 11.18 -33.41
CA GLY A 65 -5.55 12.01 -34.62
C GLY A 65 -6.56 11.57 -35.67
N GLN A 66 -6.46 12.18 -36.84
CA GLN A 66 -7.43 11.97 -37.93
C GLN A 66 -7.08 10.76 -38.79
N ASN A 67 -5.79 10.61 -39.13
CA ASN A 67 -5.30 9.57 -40.05
C ASN A 67 -4.07 8.90 -39.44
N ALA A 68 -3.84 7.61 -39.70
CA ALA A 68 -2.75 6.82 -39.12
C ALA A 68 -1.34 7.44 -39.27
N GLN A 69 -1.12 8.21 -40.35
CA GLN A 69 0.15 8.87 -40.67
C GLN A 69 0.35 10.19 -39.90
N SER A 70 -0.72 10.90 -39.56
CA SER A 70 -0.68 12.19 -38.86
C SER A 70 -1.06 12.11 -37.38
N MET A 71 -1.25 10.90 -36.85
CA MET A 71 -1.55 10.72 -35.43
C MET A 71 -0.40 11.22 -34.57
N THR A 72 -0.74 12.00 -33.55
CA THR A 72 0.13 12.25 -32.41
C THR A 72 0.30 10.94 -31.65
N LYS A 73 1.54 10.59 -31.34
CA LYS A 73 1.89 9.39 -30.57
C LYS A 73 2.66 9.80 -29.33
N ILE A 74 2.30 9.22 -28.19
CA ILE A 74 2.94 9.46 -26.91
C ILE A 74 3.24 8.07 -26.30
N ASN A 75 4.50 7.81 -26.03
CA ASN A 75 4.97 6.63 -25.32
C ASN A 75 5.49 7.07 -23.96
N ILE A 76 5.01 6.44 -22.90
CA ILE A 76 5.38 6.72 -21.52
C ILE A 76 5.92 5.43 -20.93
N ASN A 77 7.14 5.46 -20.41
CA ASN A 77 7.74 4.38 -19.65
C ASN A 77 8.05 4.91 -18.24
N ALA A 78 7.38 4.37 -17.23
CA ALA A 78 7.63 4.70 -15.84
C ALA A 78 8.26 3.53 -15.11
N GLU A 79 9.29 3.81 -14.32
CA GLU A 79 9.88 2.91 -13.34
C GLU A 79 9.54 3.42 -11.95
N LEU A 80 9.03 2.55 -11.09
CA LEU A 80 8.69 2.84 -9.71
C LEU A 80 9.59 2.01 -8.80
N ASN A 81 10.14 2.65 -7.78
CA ASN A 81 11.04 2.00 -6.83
C ASN A 81 10.97 2.62 -5.43
N LYS A 82 11.70 1.98 -4.52
CA LYS A 82 11.86 2.42 -3.14
C LYS A 82 13.20 3.14 -3.00
N SER A 83 13.17 4.34 -2.43
CA SER A 83 14.36 5.12 -2.15
C SER A 83 15.18 4.50 -1.00
N LYS A 84 16.47 4.85 -0.95
CA LYS A 84 17.34 4.48 0.17
C LYS A 84 16.94 5.20 1.46
N SER A 85 16.54 6.47 1.36
CA SER A 85 16.07 7.28 2.50
C SER A 85 14.82 6.67 3.14
N ARG A 86 13.88 6.15 2.34
CA ARG A 86 12.72 5.42 2.86
C ARG A 86 13.11 4.15 3.62
N LYS A 87 14.11 3.39 3.13
CA LYS A 87 14.61 2.21 3.86
C LYS A 87 15.17 2.60 5.24
N GLN A 88 16.02 3.64 5.27
CA GLN A 88 16.62 4.14 6.50
C GLN A 88 15.58 4.70 7.48
N TYR A 89 14.63 5.49 6.97
CA TYR A 89 13.54 6.07 7.76
C TYR A 89 12.72 4.99 8.47
N LEU A 90 12.37 3.91 7.76
CA LEU A 90 11.60 2.81 8.33
C LEU A 90 12.39 2.04 9.40
N GLN A 91 13.70 1.86 9.22
CA GLN A 91 14.56 1.19 10.20
C GLN A 91 14.70 1.96 11.52
N GLN A 92 14.51 3.29 11.49
CA GLN A 92 14.64 4.17 12.65
C GLN A 92 13.32 4.32 13.45
N GLN A 93 12.23 3.70 13.00
CA GLN A 93 10.95 3.80 13.69
C GLN A 93 10.92 2.88 14.92
N ASP A 94 10.25 3.31 15.98
CA ASP A 94 9.99 2.48 17.18
C ASP A 94 9.34 1.13 16.80
N LEU A 95 8.44 1.16 15.82
CA LEU A 95 7.78 -0.03 15.28
C LEU A 95 8.77 -1.06 14.71
N ALA A 96 9.90 -0.61 14.15
CA ALA A 96 10.96 -1.47 13.63
C ALA A 96 11.78 -2.11 14.74
N HIS A 97 12.02 -1.39 15.83
CA HIS A 97 12.64 -1.96 17.02
C HIS A 97 11.74 -3.04 17.65
N GLN A 98 10.44 -2.75 17.80
CA GLN A 98 9.47 -3.72 18.32
C GLN A 98 9.41 -4.97 17.43
N CYS A 99 9.22 -4.82 16.12
CA CYS A 99 9.18 -5.98 15.22
C CYS A 99 10.50 -6.78 15.26
N SER A 100 11.65 -6.11 15.36
CA SER A 100 12.94 -6.82 15.44
C SER A 100 13.04 -7.68 16.71
N GLN A 101 12.56 -7.18 17.86
CA GLN A 101 12.49 -7.94 19.10
C GLN A 101 11.49 -9.11 19.01
N GLU A 102 10.34 -8.91 18.37
CA GLU A 102 9.36 -9.98 18.14
C GLU A 102 9.94 -11.10 17.26
N MET A 103 10.68 -10.73 16.20
CA MET A 103 11.35 -11.67 15.29
C MET A 103 12.43 -12.51 15.99
N GLU A 104 13.13 -11.96 16.99
CA GLU A 104 14.11 -12.71 17.80
C GLU A 104 13.46 -13.87 18.57
N HIS A 105 12.17 -13.76 18.87
CA HIS A 105 11.36 -14.80 19.53
C HIS A 105 10.57 -15.66 18.52
N GLY A 106 10.89 -15.55 17.23
CA GLY A 106 10.23 -16.30 16.16
C GLY A 106 8.86 -15.77 15.75
N ASN A 107 8.50 -14.54 16.13
CA ASN A 107 7.24 -13.92 15.75
C ASN A 107 7.44 -12.93 14.59
N TYR A 108 6.85 -13.22 13.43
CA TYR A 108 7.10 -12.47 12.18
C TYR A 108 5.87 -11.72 11.67
N GLN A 109 4.70 -12.03 12.21
CA GLN A 109 3.40 -11.55 11.71
C GLN A 109 2.57 -10.81 12.75
N LEU A 110 3.10 -10.63 13.96
CA LEU A 110 2.44 -9.79 14.96
C LEU A 110 2.19 -8.37 14.42
N PRO A 111 1.24 -7.61 15.02
CA PRO A 111 0.76 -6.35 14.46
C PRO A 111 1.86 -5.35 14.10
N ALA A 112 2.94 -5.29 14.88
CA ALA A 112 4.07 -4.42 14.59
C ALA A 112 4.78 -4.83 13.29
N CYS A 113 5.14 -6.12 13.16
CA CYS A 113 5.74 -6.65 11.96
C CYS A 113 4.83 -6.59 10.73
N ALA A 114 3.53 -6.89 10.87
CA ALA A 114 2.58 -6.81 9.76
C ALA A 114 2.44 -5.36 9.24
N ASN A 115 2.29 -4.39 10.15
CA ASN A 115 2.19 -2.96 9.80
C ASN A 115 3.47 -2.44 9.15
N LEU A 116 4.62 -2.80 9.72
CA LEU A 116 5.90 -2.39 9.16
C LEU A 116 6.17 -3.04 7.80
N THR A 117 5.78 -4.29 7.60
CA THR A 117 5.88 -5.00 6.31
C THR A 117 5.02 -4.30 5.25
N ALA A 118 3.79 -3.90 5.59
CA ALA A 118 2.94 -3.13 4.68
C ALA A 118 3.58 -1.77 4.31
N ARG A 119 4.13 -1.04 5.29
CA ARG A 119 4.83 0.23 5.06
C ARG A 119 6.10 0.05 4.22
N ALA A 120 6.83 -1.04 4.44
CA ALA A 120 8.06 -1.37 3.72
C ALA A 120 7.81 -1.65 2.25
N ASN A 121 6.61 -2.11 1.87
CA ASN A 121 6.26 -2.40 0.49
C ASN A 121 5.82 -1.17 -0.32
N LEU A 122 5.71 0.02 0.30
CA LEU A 122 5.37 1.25 -0.42
C LEU A 122 6.55 1.78 -1.23
N LEU A 123 6.26 2.11 -2.50
CA LEU A 123 7.19 2.79 -3.40
C LEU A 123 7.01 4.30 -3.26
N ASN A 124 8.12 5.03 -3.22
CA ASN A 124 8.13 6.48 -3.03
C ASN A 124 8.91 7.23 -4.13
N LYS A 125 9.45 6.52 -5.12
CA LYS A 125 10.20 7.15 -6.22
C LYS A 125 9.69 6.65 -7.57
N ALA A 126 9.60 7.58 -8.51
CA ALA A 126 9.19 7.32 -9.88
C ALA A 126 10.13 8.02 -10.86
N VAL A 127 10.53 7.30 -11.91
CA VAL A 127 11.26 7.86 -13.06
C VAL A 127 10.44 7.59 -14.31
N ILE A 128 10.03 8.64 -15.01
CA ILE A 128 9.09 8.58 -16.12
C ILE A 128 9.77 9.16 -17.36
N HIS A 129 9.84 8.36 -18.41
CA HIS A 129 10.36 8.72 -19.71
C HIS A 129 9.20 8.84 -20.69
N VAL A 130 8.99 10.04 -21.22
CA VAL A 130 7.96 10.34 -22.20
C VAL A 130 8.64 10.61 -23.54
N GLN A 131 8.21 9.90 -24.57
CA GLN A 131 8.61 10.13 -25.95
C GLN A 131 7.38 10.49 -26.75
N TYR A 132 7.46 11.51 -27.58
CA TYR A 132 6.33 11.94 -28.38
C TYR A 132 6.70 12.16 -29.85
N GLN A 133 5.70 12.04 -30.72
CA GLN A 133 5.83 12.23 -32.16
C GLN A 133 4.60 12.96 -32.68
N ASN A 134 4.79 13.79 -33.71
CA ASN A 134 3.73 14.53 -34.38
C ASN A 134 2.89 15.37 -33.40
N PHE A 135 3.52 16.10 -32.48
CA PHE A 135 2.83 17.10 -31.67
C PHE A 135 2.32 18.20 -32.60
N ASN A 136 1.01 18.29 -32.75
CA ASN A 136 0.42 19.39 -33.49
C ASN A 136 0.50 20.67 -32.65
N LYS A 137 0.37 21.84 -33.31
CA LYS A 137 0.41 23.15 -32.63
C LYS A 137 -0.64 23.30 -31.52
N TYR A 138 -1.74 22.56 -31.61
CA TYR A 138 -2.77 22.57 -30.58
C TYR A 138 -2.27 21.94 -29.27
N VAL A 139 -1.72 20.72 -29.33
CA VAL A 139 -1.16 20.01 -28.17
C VAL A 139 0.01 20.80 -27.56
N GLU A 140 0.88 21.36 -28.40
CA GLU A 140 1.97 22.22 -27.96
C GLU A 140 1.47 23.43 -27.15
N ASN A 141 0.49 24.18 -27.68
CA ASN A 141 -0.08 25.34 -27.00
C ASN A 141 -0.75 24.98 -25.66
N TYR A 142 -1.52 23.89 -25.61
CA TYR A 142 -2.12 23.43 -24.35
C TYR A 142 -1.07 22.98 -23.33
N THR A 143 0.01 22.35 -23.80
CA THR A 143 1.13 21.95 -22.93
C THR A 143 1.81 23.17 -22.32
N HIS A 144 2.06 24.22 -23.12
CA HIS A 144 2.59 25.49 -22.61
C HIS A 144 1.67 26.14 -21.57
N LYS A 145 0.37 26.20 -21.83
CA LYS A 145 -0.60 26.74 -20.86
C LYS A 145 -0.61 25.96 -19.55
N PHE A 146 -0.51 24.63 -19.62
CA PHE A 146 -0.44 23.78 -18.44
C PHE A 146 0.81 24.06 -17.60
N PHE A 147 1.99 24.15 -18.22
CA PHE A 147 3.21 24.49 -17.49
C PHE A 147 3.18 25.91 -16.89
N ASN A 148 2.60 26.88 -17.61
CA ASN A 148 2.43 28.24 -17.06
C ASN A 148 1.50 28.24 -15.83
N TYR A 149 0.43 27.44 -15.86
CA TYR A 149 -0.45 27.27 -14.71
C TYR A 149 0.30 26.65 -13.52
N LEU A 150 1.06 25.57 -13.75
CA LEU A 150 1.86 24.93 -12.69
C LEU A 150 2.87 25.91 -12.08
N ARG A 151 3.55 26.70 -12.91
CA ARG A 151 4.49 27.73 -12.47
C ARG A 151 3.82 28.78 -11.57
N HIS A 152 2.60 29.18 -11.89
CA HIS A 152 1.86 30.13 -11.07
C HIS A 152 1.39 29.49 -9.75
N TYR A 153 0.89 28.27 -9.80
CA TYR A 153 0.36 27.57 -8.63
C TYR A 153 1.47 27.20 -7.62
N PHE A 154 2.61 26.70 -8.11
CA PHE A 154 3.75 26.28 -7.29
C PHE A 154 4.85 27.35 -7.23
N TYR A 155 4.50 28.64 -7.35
CA TYR A 155 5.47 29.73 -7.53
C TYR A 155 6.64 29.72 -6.54
N TYR A 156 6.39 29.44 -5.25
CA TYR A 156 7.43 29.40 -4.21
C TYR A 156 8.34 28.18 -4.26
N ASN A 157 7.88 27.11 -4.90
CA ASN A 157 8.54 25.81 -4.97
C ASN A 157 9.13 25.53 -6.35
N PHE A 158 8.94 26.44 -7.32
CA PHE A 158 9.23 26.24 -8.73
C PHE A 158 10.50 26.96 -9.16
N GLU A 159 11.51 26.18 -9.54
CA GLU A 159 12.75 26.65 -10.15
C GLU A 159 12.80 26.20 -11.61
N GLU A 160 13.20 27.11 -12.49
CA GLU A 160 13.27 26.83 -13.93
C GLU A 160 14.55 27.42 -14.52
N ASN A 161 15.38 26.52 -15.05
CA ASN A 161 16.64 26.88 -15.68
C ASN A 161 16.53 26.75 -17.19
N TYR A 162 16.77 27.87 -17.87
CA TYR A 162 16.78 27.99 -19.33
C TYR A 162 18.20 27.99 -19.92
N VAL A 163 19.21 28.30 -19.11
CA VAL A 163 20.58 28.65 -19.56
C VAL A 163 21.56 27.49 -19.35
N ASP A 164 21.43 26.76 -18.24
CA ASP A 164 22.35 25.68 -17.85
C ASP A 164 21.68 24.31 -18.08
N TYR A 165 21.35 24.07 -19.36
CA TYR A 165 20.63 22.88 -19.78
C TYR A 165 21.52 21.63 -19.69
N SER A 166 21.09 20.63 -18.93
CA SER A 166 21.87 19.42 -18.65
C SER A 166 22.06 18.45 -19.84
N GLY A 167 21.44 18.73 -21.00
CA GLY A 167 21.52 17.85 -22.18
C GLY A 167 20.73 16.54 -22.05
N LYS A 168 19.99 16.35 -20.95
CA LYS A 168 19.33 15.07 -20.62
C LYS A 168 17.98 14.85 -21.32
N GLY A 169 17.38 15.90 -21.90
CA GLY A 169 16.17 15.80 -22.72
C GLY A 169 16.52 15.53 -24.18
N GLY A 170 16.33 14.30 -24.65
CA GLY A 170 16.43 14.03 -26.09
C GLY A 170 15.38 14.81 -26.89
N ARG A 171 15.62 15.00 -28.18
CA ARG A 171 14.64 15.64 -29.08
C ARG A 171 13.31 14.89 -29.05
N ASN A 172 12.22 15.63 -28.83
CA ASN A 172 10.88 15.07 -28.58
C ASN A 172 10.79 14.10 -27.38
N GLN A 173 11.57 14.34 -26.33
CA GLN A 173 11.57 13.55 -25.11
C GLN A 173 11.42 14.44 -23.88
N MET A 174 10.80 13.89 -22.85
CA MET A 174 10.66 14.48 -21.54
C MET A 174 10.95 13.41 -20.49
N ASN A 175 11.84 13.72 -19.56
CA ASN A 175 12.17 12.88 -18.42
C ASN A 175 11.62 13.54 -17.17
N ILE A 176 10.87 12.80 -16.37
CA ILE A 176 10.29 13.28 -15.12
C ILE A 176 10.80 12.37 -14.01
N ALA A 177 11.40 12.92 -12.97
CA ALA A 177 11.70 12.17 -11.75
C ALA A 177 10.91 12.75 -10.59
N VAL A 178 10.19 11.88 -9.87
CA VAL A 178 9.43 12.19 -8.68
C VAL A 178 10.08 11.45 -7.51
N ASP A 179 10.48 12.17 -6.48
CA ASP A 179 10.98 11.63 -5.23
C ASP A 179 10.09 12.13 -4.09
N VAL A 180 9.26 11.24 -3.56
CA VAL A 180 8.37 11.52 -2.43
C VAL A 180 9.16 11.30 -1.15
N GLU A 181 9.04 12.20 -0.18
CA GLU A 181 9.72 12.09 1.09
C GLU A 181 9.37 10.78 1.82
N PRO A 182 10.26 10.29 2.71
CA PRO A 182 10.05 9.03 3.38
C PRO A 182 8.72 8.92 4.13
N ASP A 183 8.09 9.99 4.58
CA ASP A 183 6.81 9.98 5.29
C ASP A 183 5.58 10.25 4.40
N PHE A 184 5.79 10.52 3.10
CA PHE A 184 4.77 10.93 2.13
C PHE A 184 4.08 12.27 2.45
N GLU A 185 4.74 13.18 3.16
CA GLU A 185 4.23 14.54 3.39
C GLU A 185 4.58 15.51 2.25
N ALA A 186 5.78 15.40 1.68
CA ALA A 186 6.24 16.27 0.59
C ALA A 186 6.82 15.47 -0.60
N ALA A 187 6.95 16.13 -1.76
CA ALA A 187 7.57 15.57 -2.95
C ALA A 187 8.47 16.57 -3.67
N ASN A 188 9.55 16.04 -4.25
CA ASN A 188 10.40 16.73 -5.20
C ASN A 188 10.12 16.19 -6.60
N VAL A 189 9.92 17.07 -7.56
CA VAL A 189 9.66 16.73 -8.96
C VAL A 189 10.68 17.44 -9.83
N SER A 190 11.38 16.71 -10.68
CA SER A 190 12.24 17.26 -11.73
C SER A 190 11.68 16.88 -13.08
N VAL A 191 11.65 17.84 -14.00
CA VAL A 191 11.22 17.64 -15.38
C VAL A 191 12.31 18.18 -16.30
N ASN A 192 12.92 17.30 -17.08
CA ASN A 192 13.90 17.63 -18.10
C ASN A 192 13.25 17.46 -19.47
N THR A 193 13.28 18.50 -20.28
CA THR A 193 12.77 18.52 -21.66
C THR A 193 13.90 18.91 -22.61
N GLU A 194 13.66 18.93 -23.92
CA GLU A 194 14.66 19.37 -24.91
C GLU A 194 15.18 20.80 -24.68
N TYR A 195 14.39 21.69 -24.05
CA TYR A 195 14.70 23.12 -23.96
C TYR A 195 14.70 23.68 -22.54
N ARG A 196 14.31 22.89 -21.52
CA ARG A 196 14.06 23.38 -20.16
C ARG A 196 14.33 22.29 -19.13
N ASP A 197 14.94 22.71 -18.03
CA ASP A 197 15.05 21.94 -16.79
C ASP A 197 14.21 22.62 -15.70
N ILE A 198 13.17 21.93 -15.25
CA ILE A 198 12.22 22.40 -14.24
C ILE A 198 12.43 21.57 -12.98
N GLN A 199 12.49 22.24 -11.83
CA GLN A 199 12.55 21.61 -10.53
C GLN A 199 11.44 22.18 -9.66
N LEU A 200 10.65 21.29 -9.07
CA LEU A 200 9.72 21.61 -8.03
C LEU A 200 10.21 20.95 -6.74
N GLN A 201 10.51 21.74 -5.72
CA GLN A 201 11.07 21.25 -4.47
C GLN A 201 10.07 21.44 -3.33
N ASN A 202 10.00 20.46 -2.42
CA ASN A 202 9.19 20.51 -1.22
C ASN A 202 7.70 20.82 -1.51
N ILE A 203 7.09 20.07 -2.44
CA ILE A 203 5.68 20.19 -2.75
C ILE A 203 4.87 19.42 -1.71
N ASP A 204 4.03 20.13 -0.95
CA ASP A 204 3.12 19.49 0.00
C ASP A 204 2.14 18.54 -0.70
N ILE A 205 2.12 17.28 -0.26
CA ILE A 205 1.21 16.27 -0.77
C ILE A 205 -0.12 16.40 -0.03
N ALA A 206 -1.13 16.90 -0.74
CA ALA A 206 -2.49 16.95 -0.22
C ALA A 206 -2.93 15.55 0.26
N ARG A 207 -3.59 15.51 1.44
CA ARG A 207 -3.90 14.26 2.14
C ARG A 207 -4.68 13.24 1.28
N TRP A 208 -5.56 13.71 0.40
CA TRP A 208 -6.34 12.86 -0.50
C TRP A 208 -5.52 12.23 -1.65
N VAL A 209 -4.36 12.79 -1.97
CA VAL A 209 -3.45 12.32 -3.04
C VAL A 209 -2.51 11.21 -2.54
N LYS A 210 -2.20 11.19 -1.24
CA LYS A 210 -1.33 10.18 -0.61
C LYS A 210 -1.62 8.73 -1.01
N PRO A 211 -2.88 8.21 -0.98
CA PRO A 211 -3.16 6.83 -1.37
C PRO A 211 -2.92 6.53 -2.86
N LEU A 212 -2.90 7.56 -3.71
CA LEU A 212 -2.63 7.45 -5.14
C LEU A 212 -1.11 7.35 -5.41
N LEU A 213 -0.30 8.11 -4.68
CA LEU A 213 1.16 8.14 -4.83
C LEU A 213 1.85 6.95 -4.15
N ALA A 214 1.31 6.47 -3.03
CA ALA A 214 1.84 5.33 -2.29
C ALA A 214 1.49 4.00 -2.99
N VAL A 215 2.17 3.70 -4.10
CA VAL A 215 1.96 2.47 -4.85
C VAL A 215 2.37 1.28 -3.99
N HIS A 216 1.41 0.37 -3.76
CA HIS A 216 1.61 -0.86 -3.02
C HIS A 216 1.50 -2.08 -3.95
N PRO A 217 2.44 -3.05 -3.86
CA PRO A 217 2.44 -4.25 -4.69
C PRO A 217 1.27 -5.20 -4.39
N VAL A 218 0.89 -5.33 -3.11
CA VAL A 218 -0.27 -6.15 -2.68
C VAL A 218 -1.62 -5.43 -2.81
N PHE A 219 -1.79 -4.24 -2.20
CA PHE A 219 -3.09 -3.54 -2.19
C PHE A 219 -3.36 -2.75 -3.48
N THR A 220 -4.56 -2.88 -4.04
CA THR A 220 -4.97 -2.12 -5.23
C THR A 220 -5.19 -0.64 -4.90
N ILE A 221 -5.15 0.25 -5.91
CA ILE A 221 -5.46 1.68 -5.71
C ILE A 221 -6.86 1.85 -5.11
N GLN A 222 -7.83 1.03 -5.54
CA GLN A 222 -9.21 1.06 -5.05
C GLN A 222 -9.27 0.71 -3.56
N ASP A 223 -8.61 -0.38 -3.13
CA ASP A 223 -8.55 -0.77 -1.73
C ASP A 223 -7.95 0.34 -0.87
N ARG A 224 -6.86 0.97 -1.33
CA ARG A 224 -6.18 2.03 -0.59
C ARG A 224 -7.04 3.28 -0.46
N TYR A 225 -7.68 3.69 -1.56
CA TYR A 225 -8.56 4.85 -1.57
C TYR A 225 -9.80 4.64 -0.70
N LEU A 226 -10.45 3.47 -0.82
CA LEU A 226 -11.60 3.11 0.02
C LEU A 226 -11.23 3.05 1.50
N SER A 227 -10.09 2.43 1.82
CA SER A 227 -9.59 2.37 3.20
C SER A 227 -9.38 3.78 3.76
N TYR A 228 -8.74 4.67 2.99
CA TYR A 228 -8.57 6.07 3.38
C TYR A 228 -9.91 6.79 3.56
N ALA A 229 -10.83 6.68 2.60
CA ALA A 229 -12.11 7.38 2.61
C ALA A 229 -13.03 6.93 3.76
N LEU A 230 -12.93 5.66 4.16
CA LEU A 230 -13.72 5.06 5.24
C LEU A 230 -13.00 5.07 6.60
N GLY A 231 -11.77 5.60 6.68
CA GLY A 231 -10.95 5.56 7.89
C GLY A 231 -10.58 4.14 8.34
N LEU A 232 -10.60 3.17 7.42
CA LEU A 232 -10.25 1.79 7.69
C LEU A 232 -8.73 1.59 7.59
N GLN A 233 -8.21 0.65 8.38
CA GLN A 233 -6.83 0.21 8.23
C GLN A 233 -6.66 -0.49 6.87
N LEU A 234 -5.56 -0.19 6.18
CA LEU A 234 -5.20 -0.82 4.91
C LEU A 234 -5.02 -2.34 5.07
N ILE A 235 -4.55 -2.75 6.25
CA ILE A 235 -4.38 -4.14 6.65
C ILE A 235 -5.75 -4.67 7.08
N ARG A 236 -6.20 -5.73 6.42
CA ARG A 236 -7.45 -6.41 6.79
C ARG A 236 -7.28 -7.08 8.16
N PRO A 237 -8.33 -7.14 8.98
CA PRO A 237 -8.29 -7.89 10.24
C PRO A 237 -7.81 -9.31 9.99
N SER A 238 -6.69 -9.67 10.61
CA SER A 238 -6.03 -10.96 10.44
C SER A 238 -5.74 -11.60 11.80
N CYS A 239 -6.04 -12.89 11.93
CA CYS A 239 -5.61 -13.69 13.06
C CYS A 239 -4.28 -14.36 12.70
N VAL A 240 -3.30 -14.25 13.58
CA VAL A 240 -1.94 -14.74 13.40
C VAL A 240 -1.58 -15.60 14.59
N VAL A 241 -1.04 -16.78 14.32
CA VAL A 241 -0.43 -17.66 15.34
C VAL A 241 1.03 -17.80 14.96
N ASP A 242 1.88 -17.11 15.71
CA ASP A 242 3.34 -17.16 15.58
C ASP A 242 3.92 -18.14 16.62
N GLN A 243 5.26 -18.22 16.70
CA GLN A 243 5.96 -19.19 17.54
C GLN A 243 5.62 -19.10 19.03
N THR A 244 5.48 -17.88 19.56
CA THR A 244 5.30 -17.65 21.01
C THR A 244 4.10 -16.77 21.34
N ALA A 245 3.38 -16.26 20.35
CA ALA A 245 2.25 -15.35 20.56
C ALA A 245 1.17 -15.50 19.48
N VAL A 246 -0.05 -15.13 19.86
CA VAL A 246 -1.20 -15.03 18.95
C VAL A 246 -1.66 -13.58 18.90
N SER A 247 -1.96 -13.11 17.69
CA SER A 247 -2.73 -11.89 17.45
C SER A 247 -4.11 -12.27 16.95
N THR A 248 -5.15 -11.79 17.61
CA THR A 248 -6.55 -12.04 17.23
C THR A 248 -7.07 -11.00 16.23
N LEU A 249 -8.28 -11.22 15.70
CA LEU A 249 -8.91 -10.33 14.70
C LEU A 249 -9.20 -8.92 15.22
N ASP A 250 -9.35 -8.75 16.53
CA ASP A 250 -9.52 -7.47 17.23
C ASP A 250 -8.18 -6.85 17.66
N ASN A 251 -7.06 -7.36 17.14
CA ASN A 251 -5.71 -6.86 17.40
C ASN A 251 -5.24 -7.04 18.87
N THR A 252 -5.82 -7.99 19.59
CA THR A 252 -5.36 -8.41 20.92
C THR A 252 -4.21 -9.40 20.77
N VAL A 253 -3.09 -9.16 21.46
CA VAL A 253 -1.90 -10.02 21.45
C VAL A 253 -1.74 -10.71 22.80
N TYR A 254 -1.57 -12.03 22.81
CA TYR A 254 -1.29 -12.79 24.03
C TYR A 254 -0.26 -13.90 23.78
N PRO A 255 0.58 -14.24 24.78
CA PRO A 255 1.56 -15.29 24.65
C PRO A 255 0.90 -16.66 24.60
N ILE A 256 1.50 -17.58 23.86
CA ILE A 256 1.08 -18.98 23.75
C ILE A 256 2.27 -19.92 23.88
N ASN A 257 2.00 -21.13 24.35
CA ASN A 257 2.94 -22.24 24.32
C ASN A 257 2.22 -23.44 23.69
N LEU A 258 2.42 -23.62 22.39
CA LEU A 258 1.81 -24.73 21.66
C LEU A 258 2.64 -25.99 21.88
N GLY A 259 2.05 -26.97 22.57
CA GLY A 259 2.61 -28.32 22.66
C GLY A 259 2.39 -29.13 21.38
N ASN A 260 2.63 -30.44 21.45
CA ASN A 260 2.41 -31.35 20.31
C ASN A 260 0.94 -31.76 20.11
N GLU A 261 0.01 -31.08 20.77
CA GLU A 261 -1.41 -31.40 20.74
C GLU A 261 -2.16 -30.61 19.67
N TRP A 262 -3.23 -31.19 19.14
CA TRP A 262 -4.10 -30.52 18.18
C TRP A 262 -4.77 -29.31 18.81
N THR A 263 -4.44 -28.11 18.33
CA THR A 263 -5.00 -26.85 18.82
C THR A 263 -5.91 -26.23 17.76
N ALA A 264 -7.15 -25.95 18.11
CA ALA A 264 -8.09 -25.25 17.23
C ALA A 264 -7.79 -23.75 17.20
N MET A 265 -7.30 -23.24 16.06
CA MET A 265 -6.98 -21.81 15.90
C MET A 265 -8.19 -20.93 15.63
N LEU A 266 -9.13 -21.44 14.82
CA LEU A 266 -10.34 -20.72 14.44
C LEU A 266 -11.45 -21.73 14.26
N LEU A 267 -12.54 -21.54 14.99
CA LEU A 267 -13.76 -22.30 14.81
C LEU A 267 -14.89 -21.33 14.48
N TYR A 268 -15.49 -21.49 13.31
CA TYR A 268 -16.72 -20.78 13.01
C TYR A 268 -17.86 -21.38 13.84
N VAL A 269 -18.33 -20.61 14.83
CA VAL A 269 -19.54 -20.95 15.59
C VAL A 269 -20.68 -20.11 15.02
N PRO A 270 -21.64 -20.71 14.29
CA PRO A 270 -22.75 -19.95 13.74
C PRO A 270 -23.52 -19.27 14.87
N GLY A 271 -23.65 -17.95 14.79
CA GLY A 271 -24.45 -17.18 15.73
C GLY A 271 -25.91 -17.62 15.70
N TYR A 272 -26.63 -17.41 16.80
CA TYR A 272 -28.03 -17.77 17.07
C TYR A 272 -29.09 -17.29 16.04
N ARG A 273 -28.70 -16.70 14.91
CA ARG A 273 -29.59 -16.18 13.85
C ARG A 273 -29.27 -16.76 12.47
N VAL A 274 -29.05 -18.06 12.39
CA VAL A 274 -29.04 -18.79 11.10
C VAL A 274 -30.38 -19.55 10.99
N ASN A 275 -30.93 -19.61 9.77
CA ASN A 275 -32.26 -20.16 9.47
C ASN A 275 -32.55 -21.50 10.17
N GLN A 276 -33.70 -21.59 10.85
CA GLN A 276 -34.21 -22.78 11.56
C GLN A 276 -34.24 -24.07 10.72
N GLN A 277 -34.18 -23.97 9.39
CA GLN A 277 -34.22 -25.12 8.48
C GLN A 277 -32.94 -25.97 8.48
N TYR A 278 -31.77 -25.44 8.89
CA TYR A 278 -30.54 -26.24 9.00
C TYR A 278 -30.46 -27.05 10.31
N TYR A 279 -31.33 -26.75 11.28
CA TYR A 279 -31.31 -27.27 12.66
C TYR A 279 -32.21 -28.50 12.89
N GLN A 280 -32.89 -28.98 11.85
CA GLN A 280 -33.73 -30.18 11.94
C GLN A 280 -32.95 -31.49 11.71
N ASN A 281 -31.66 -31.41 11.34
CA ASN A 281 -30.83 -32.60 11.17
C ASN A 281 -30.22 -33.04 12.52
N PRO A 282 -30.53 -34.26 13.05
CA PRO A 282 -30.04 -34.75 14.33
C PRO A 282 -28.51 -34.77 14.45
N GLN A 283 -27.79 -34.96 13.34
CA GLN A 283 -26.32 -34.92 13.35
C GLN A 283 -25.78 -33.52 13.69
N ASN A 284 -26.44 -32.46 13.23
CA ASN A 284 -26.01 -31.07 13.48
C ASN A 284 -26.25 -30.63 14.94
N GLN A 285 -27.21 -31.26 15.63
CA GLN A 285 -27.48 -31.00 17.05
C GLN A 285 -26.35 -31.51 17.95
N GLN A 286 -25.74 -32.63 17.60
CA GLN A 286 -24.64 -33.21 18.37
C GLN A 286 -23.38 -32.34 18.29
N TYR A 287 -23.04 -31.84 17.08
CA TYR A 287 -21.94 -30.87 16.91
C TYR A 287 -22.20 -29.55 17.63
N GLN A 288 -23.47 -29.12 17.71
CA GLN A 288 -23.85 -27.92 18.46
C GLN A 288 -23.69 -28.10 19.97
N HIS A 289 -24.12 -29.24 20.54
CA HIS A 289 -23.90 -29.52 21.95
C HIS A 289 -22.42 -29.62 22.29
N GLN A 290 -21.62 -30.25 21.43
CA GLN A 290 -20.17 -30.33 21.63
C GLN A 290 -19.50 -28.95 21.54
N SER A 291 -19.87 -28.11 20.58
CA SER A 291 -19.32 -26.75 20.47
C SER A 291 -19.75 -25.85 21.64
N GLN A 292 -21.00 -25.94 22.10
CA GLN A 292 -21.47 -25.22 23.28
C GLN A 292 -20.75 -25.64 24.56
N GLN A 293 -20.52 -26.95 24.76
CA GLN A 293 -19.76 -27.45 25.90
C GLN A 293 -18.32 -26.94 25.88
N HIS A 294 -17.64 -26.99 24.72
CA HIS A 294 -16.30 -26.43 24.58
C HIS A 294 -16.27 -24.93 24.84
N GLN A 295 -17.27 -24.17 24.36
CA GLN A 295 -17.33 -22.73 24.57
C GLN A 295 -17.55 -22.35 26.04
N GLN A 296 -18.38 -23.10 26.76
CA GLN A 296 -18.58 -22.93 28.20
C GLN A 296 -17.32 -23.30 29.00
N GLN A 297 -16.64 -24.40 28.65
CA GLN A 297 -15.36 -24.76 29.26
C GLN A 297 -14.31 -23.68 29.05
N TYR A 298 -14.21 -23.13 27.84
CA TYR A 298 -13.24 -22.08 27.52
C TYR A 298 -13.52 -20.79 28.30
N GLN A 299 -14.78 -20.38 28.43
CA GLN A 299 -15.16 -19.23 29.25
C GLN A 299 -14.86 -19.43 30.73
N GLN A 300 -15.08 -20.64 31.27
CA GLN A 300 -14.75 -20.97 32.65
C GLN A 300 -13.23 -20.97 32.90
N GLN A 301 -12.44 -21.55 31.99
CA GLN A 301 -10.98 -21.50 32.08
C GLN A 301 -10.46 -20.07 32.04
N TYR A 302 -10.99 -19.24 31.14
CA TYR A 302 -10.59 -17.84 31.03
C TYR A 302 -10.88 -17.05 32.33
N GLN A 303 -12.06 -17.25 32.93
CA GLN A 303 -12.41 -16.63 34.22
C GLN A 303 -11.50 -17.09 35.36
N GLN A 304 -11.17 -18.39 35.43
CA GLN A 304 -10.25 -18.92 36.43
C GLN A 304 -8.84 -18.35 36.27
N GLN A 305 -8.35 -18.22 35.04
CA GLN A 305 -7.03 -17.66 34.76
C GLN A 305 -6.93 -16.18 35.18
N TYR A 306 -7.99 -15.41 34.91
CA TYR A 306 -8.11 -14.01 35.36
C TYR A 306 -8.13 -13.87 36.89
N GLN A 307 -8.86 -14.75 37.58
CA GLN A 307 -8.89 -14.79 39.05
C GLN A 307 -7.52 -15.17 39.63
N HIS A 308 -6.78 -16.06 38.97
CA HIS A 308 -5.47 -16.47 39.45
C HIS A 308 -4.40 -15.37 39.28
N GLN A 309 -4.39 -14.69 38.13
CA GLN A 309 -3.49 -13.55 37.90
C GLN A 309 -3.76 -12.38 38.86
N SER A 310 -5.03 -12.07 39.13
CA SER A 310 -5.39 -10.99 40.07
C SER A 310 -4.98 -11.31 41.52
N GLN A 311 -5.07 -12.57 41.95
CA GLN A 311 -4.57 -13.02 43.25
C GLN A 311 -3.04 -12.95 43.35
N GLN A 312 -2.31 -13.34 42.30
CA GLN A 312 -0.85 -13.23 42.28
C GLN A 312 -0.37 -11.77 42.35
N HIS A 313 -1.06 -10.87 41.64
CA HIS A 313 -0.76 -9.43 41.72
C HIS A 313 -1.00 -8.86 43.12
N GLN A 314 -2.10 -9.25 43.79
CA GLN A 314 -2.36 -8.83 45.17
C GLN A 314 -1.30 -9.35 46.15
N GLN A 315 -0.83 -10.59 45.98
CA GLN A 315 0.21 -11.16 46.83
C GLN A 315 1.56 -10.47 46.63
N GLN A 316 1.95 -10.18 45.38
CA GLN A 316 3.17 -9.40 45.10
C GLN A 316 3.10 -8.00 45.70
N TYR A 317 1.94 -7.34 45.60
CA TYR A 317 1.75 -6.01 46.18
C TYR A 317 1.88 -6.03 47.71
N GLN A 318 1.32 -7.04 48.38
CA GLN A 318 1.46 -7.20 49.83
C GLN A 318 2.90 -7.52 50.26
N GLN A 319 3.63 -8.32 49.48
CA GLN A 319 5.04 -8.62 49.75
C GLN A 319 5.94 -7.39 49.58
N GLN A 320 5.73 -6.59 48.53
CA GLN A 320 6.45 -5.32 48.36
C GLN A 320 6.16 -4.34 49.50
N TYR A 321 4.90 -4.26 49.93
CA TYR A 321 4.51 -3.42 51.06
C TYR A 321 5.24 -3.86 52.34
N GLN A 322 5.26 -5.15 52.66
CA GLN A 322 5.96 -5.66 53.85
C GLN A 322 7.47 -5.42 53.82
N GLN A 323 8.12 -5.53 52.66
CA GLN A 323 9.56 -5.25 52.51
C GLN A 323 9.89 -3.77 52.73
N GLN A 324 9.00 -2.84 52.36
CA GLN A 324 9.21 -1.41 52.59
C GLN A 324 9.20 -1.02 54.07
N TYR A 325 8.38 -1.69 54.90
CA TYR A 325 8.29 -1.40 56.34
C TYR A 325 9.40 -2.07 57.17
N GLN A 326 10.02 -3.15 56.70
CA GLN A 326 11.16 -3.78 57.39
C GLN A 326 12.48 -3.00 57.25
N HIS A 327 12.57 -2.05 56.31
CA HIS A 327 13.75 -1.20 56.13
C HIS A 327 13.67 0.16 56.84
N GLN A 328 12.57 0.47 57.54
CA GLN A 328 12.36 1.72 58.27
C GLN A 328 12.41 1.56 59.81
N SER A 329 12.68 0.35 60.31
CA SER A 329 12.92 0.01 61.71
C SER A 329 14.33 -0.53 61.87
#